data_AF-A0A9P7N388-F1
#
_entry.id   AF-A0A9P7N388-F1
#
_cell.length_a   1.000
_cell.length_b   1.000
_cell.length_c   1.000
_cell.angle_alpha   90.00
_cell.angle_beta   90.00
_cell.angle_gamma   90.00
#
_symmetry.space_group_name_H-M   'P 1'
#
loop_
_entity.id
_entity.type
_entity.pdbx_description
1 polymer ?
#
loop_
_entity_poly.entity_id
_entity_poly.type
_entity_poly.pdbx_seq_one_letter_code
_entity_poly.pdbx_strand_id
1 'polypeptide(L)'
;MAQVLVEQLLEPGQTVDETIVAYLEQLADLKVEDVQNSEPRAISQVSHSLLLDIQALSKKSHRRLVESAASHSSLRQTLPSLAQRACDLNNMVPWLDEEADLFSTEFNKAKETKEKNIIADRKRALRLLDNSERLVNVMEIPPLLNTVISSNPVNHSSFLDLYAHLQRLASLHASSPLITSVKHEADVAVRRMAADLIAALRVPNLKLAPGLRTVGWLKRIVPDLISQPTEEALSATFLVCRLSTLIRTLDAMGPLRDLADQELMRNVDSTQGWAGGQHTEKYLKRFIEVFREHSFGIVSVANSIDASFPRLDDPKADLMYPLPSGQKYQRKYFDTSALLCRKFGKIGG
;
A
#
# COMPACT_ATOMS: atom_id res chain seq x y z
N MET A 1 21.40 99.18 -1.66
CA MET A 1 20.12 99.75 -2.13
C MET A 1 19.10 98.64 -2.38
N ALA A 2 19.41 97.61 -3.18
CA ALA A 2 18.52 96.47 -3.42
C ALA A 2 18.08 95.71 -2.15
N GLN A 3 19.00 95.42 -1.21
CA GLN A 3 18.66 94.75 0.06
C GLN A 3 17.70 95.57 0.96
N VAL A 4 17.82 96.91 0.95
CA VAL A 4 16.94 97.81 1.72
C VAL A 4 15.55 97.89 1.06
N LEU A 5 15.47 97.78 -0.26
CA LEU A 5 14.21 97.71 -1.00
C LEU A 5 13.50 96.37 -0.82
N VAL A 6 14.24 95.25 -0.78
CA VAL A 6 13.70 93.92 -0.45
C VAL A 6 13.04 93.94 0.93
N GLU A 7 13.68 94.57 1.91
CA GLU A 7 13.19 94.62 3.29
C GLU A 7 11.98 95.55 3.48
N GLN A 8 11.83 96.59 2.64
CA GLN A 8 10.69 97.51 2.72
C GLN A 8 9.48 97.13 1.85
N LEU A 9 9.67 96.34 0.79
CA LEU A 9 8.60 96.02 -0.16
C LEU A 9 8.04 94.59 -0.02
N LEU A 10 8.70 93.70 0.73
CA LEU A 10 8.23 92.33 0.93
C LEU A 10 7.57 92.17 2.31
N GLU A 11 6.28 91.82 2.34
CA GLU A 11 5.60 91.43 3.58
C GLU A 11 6.17 90.11 4.13
N PRO A 12 6.16 89.89 5.47
CA PRO A 12 6.86 88.79 6.11
C PRO A 12 6.19 87.45 5.78
N GLY A 13 6.78 86.68 4.84
CA GLY A 13 6.33 85.33 4.54
C GLY A 13 6.61 84.81 3.12
N GLN A 14 7.11 85.64 2.20
CA GLN A 14 7.46 85.18 0.85
C GLN A 14 8.92 84.72 0.73
N THR A 15 9.13 83.57 0.10
CA THR A 15 10.44 83.03 -0.24
C THR A 15 11.10 83.91 -1.30
N VAL A 16 12.32 84.38 -1.03
CA VAL A 16 13.09 85.23 -1.94
C VAL A 16 13.62 84.37 -3.08
N ASP A 17 12.93 84.38 -4.22
CA ASP A 17 13.45 83.76 -5.44
C ASP A 17 14.56 84.62 -6.06
N GLU A 18 15.60 83.97 -6.58
CA GLU A 18 16.81 84.58 -7.19
C GLU A 18 16.48 85.60 -8.30
N THR A 19 15.35 85.41 -8.97
CA THR A 19 14.84 86.29 -10.03
C THR A 19 14.28 87.61 -9.49
N ILE A 20 13.74 87.62 -8.26
CA ILE A 20 13.21 88.82 -7.61
C ILE A 20 14.37 89.76 -7.24
N VAL A 21 15.48 89.20 -6.75
CA VAL A 21 16.67 89.97 -6.41
C VAL A 21 17.29 90.61 -7.66
N ALA A 22 17.43 89.85 -8.75
CA ALA A 22 17.95 90.36 -10.02
C ALA A 22 17.07 91.48 -10.63
N TYR A 23 15.75 91.38 -10.49
CA TYR A 23 14.83 92.43 -10.93
C TYR A 23 14.95 93.70 -10.09
N LEU A 24 15.11 93.56 -8.77
CA LEU A 24 15.29 94.70 -7.86
C LEU A 24 16.63 95.40 -8.03
N GLU A 25 17.68 94.67 -8.43
CA GLU A 25 18.95 95.25 -8.85
C GLU A 25 18.80 96.05 -10.16
N GLN A 26 18.09 95.52 -11.15
CA GLN A 26 17.78 96.25 -12.38
C GLN A 26 16.95 97.51 -12.13
N LEU A 27 16.00 97.46 -11.19
CA LEU A 27 15.18 98.61 -10.82
C LEU A 27 16.01 99.72 -10.15
N ALA A 28 17.02 99.35 -9.38
CA ALA A 28 17.92 100.29 -8.71
C ALA A 28 18.86 101.02 -9.70
N ASP A 29 19.11 100.46 -10.88
CA ASP A 29 20.00 101.01 -11.90
C ASP A 29 19.28 101.92 -12.94
N LEU A 30 17.94 101.92 -12.99
CA LEU A 30 17.16 102.76 -13.92
C LEU A 30 16.92 104.19 -13.40
N LYS A 31 16.84 105.17 -14.32
CA LYS A 31 16.54 106.58 -13.99
C LYS A 31 15.07 106.76 -13.59
N VAL A 32 14.81 107.66 -12.63
CA VAL A 32 13.47 107.90 -12.05
C VAL A 32 12.39 108.22 -13.10
N GLU A 33 12.74 108.90 -14.20
CA GLU A 33 11.82 109.23 -15.29
C GLU A 33 11.42 108.00 -16.13
N ASP A 34 12.35 107.05 -16.29
CA ASP A 34 12.14 105.77 -16.97
C ASP A 34 11.37 104.79 -16.08
N VAL A 35 11.62 104.81 -14.77
CA VAL A 35 10.86 104.06 -13.75
C VAL A 35 9.41 104.53 -13.70
N GLN A 36 9.13 105.83 -13.83
CA GLN A 36 7.74 106.31 -13.77
C GLN A 36 6.94 106.04 -15.06
N ASN A 37 7.58 106.05 -16.23
CA ASN A 37 6.84 106.04 -17.50
C ASN A 37 7.02 104.77 -18.33
N SER A 38 8.21 104.17 -18.30
CA SER A 38 8.54 103.03 -19.17
C SER A 38 8.34 101.69 -18.47
N GLU A 39 8.71 101.59 -17.18
CA GLU A 39 8.58 100.35 -16.41
C GLU A 39 7.12 99.94 -16.21
N PRO A 40 6.16 100.81 -15.82
CA PRO A 40 4.76 100.41 -15.69
C PRO A 40 4.18 99.95 -17.02
N ARG A 41 4.63 100.55 -18.14
CA ARG A 41 4.24 100.12 -19.49
C ARG A 41 4.87 98.78 -19.86
N ALA A 42 6.13 98.55 -19.52
CA ALA A 42 6.81 97.27 -19.76
C ALA A 42 6.21 96.15 -18.91
N ILE A 43 5.94 96.37 -17.62
CA ILE A 43 5.23 95.42 -16.74
C ILE A 43 3.83 95.16 -17.30
N SER A 44 3.10 96.20 -17.71
CA SER A 44 1.77 96.02 -18.30
C SER A 44 1.81 95.22 -19.60
N GLN A 45 2.83 95.44 -20.45
CA GLN A 45 3.02 94.69 -21.69
C GLN A 45 3.44 93.24 -21.43
N VAL A 46 4.39 92.98 -20.55
CA VAL A 46 4.87 91.64 -20.20
C VAL A 46 3.79 90.85 -19.46
N SER A 47 3.07 91.48 -18.53
CA SER A 47 1.92 90.84 -17.89
C SER A 47 0.83 90.52 -18.91
N HIS A 48 0.52 91.43 -19.84
CA HIS A 48 -0.46 91.14 -20.89
C HIS A 48 0.01 90.03 -21.83
N SER A 49 1.29 90.00 -22.24
CA SER A 49 1.82 88.92 -23.09
C SER A 49 1.83 87.59 -22.36
N LEU A 50 2.28 87.57 -21.11
CA LEU A 50 2.29 86.38 -20.26
C LEU A 50 0.86 85.89 -19.99
N LEU A 51 -0.11 86.79 -19.78
CA LEU A 51 -1.51 86.43 -19.66
C LEU A 51 -2.05 85.79 -20.95
N LEU A 52 -1.69 86.30 -22.12
CA LEU A 52 -2.06 85.69 -23.40
C LEU A 52 -1.40 84.31 -23.56
N ASP A 53 -0.13 84.17 -23.19
CA ASP A 53 0.60 82.91 -23.27
C ASP A 53 0.06 81.87 -22.29
N ILE A 54 -0.25 82.27 -21.04
CA ILE A 54 -0.93 81.42 -20.05
C ILE A 54 -2.33 81.06 -20.53
N GLN A 55 -3.08 82.00 -21.12
CA GLN A 55 -4.41 81.72 -21.64
C GLN A 55 -4.34 80.75 -22.83
N ALA A 56 -3.37 80.91 -23.73
CA ALA A 56 -3.14 80.01 -24.85
C ALA A 56 -2.69 78.61 -24.37
N LEU A 57 -1.78 78.55 -23.40
CA LEU A 57 -1.35 77.31 -22.77
C LEU A 57 -2.52 76.62 -22.06
N SER A 58 -3.28 77.37 -21.26
CA SER A 58 -4.49 76.89 -20.58
C SER A 58 -5.50 76.35 -21.59
N LYS A 59 -5.82 77.08 -22.67
CA LYS A 59 -6.71 76.56 -23.72
C LYS A 59 -6.18 75.27 -24.36
N LYS A 60 -4.88 75.19 -24.62
CA LYS A 60 -4.25 74.03 -25.26
C LYS A 60 -4.12 72.82 -24.33
N SER A 61 -3.91 73.03 -23.03
CA SER A 61 -3.53 71.98 -22.08
C SER A 61 -4.38 71.94 -20.81
N HIS A 62 -5.54 72.61 -20.76
CA HIS A 62 -6.38 72.69 -19.55
C HIS A 62 -6.67 71.30 -18.98
N ARG A 63 -6.93 70.32 -19.85
CA ARG A 63 -7.24 68.95 -19.42
C ARG A 63 -6.05 68.33 -18.68
N ARG A 64 -4.85 68.47 -19.22
CA ARG A 64 -3.62 67.94 -18.59
C ARG A 64 -3.29 68.69 -17.31
N LEU A 65 -3.51 70.01 -17.26
CA LEU A 65 -3.30 70.80 -16.05
C LEU A 65 -4.31 70.43 -14.96
N VAL A 66 -5.59 70.22 -15.30
CA VAL A 66 -6.62 69.78 -14.36
C VAL A 66 -6.36 68.34 -13.90
N GLU A 67 -6.01 67.43 -14.81
CA GLU A 67 -5.63 66.05 -14.47
C GLU A 67 -4.38 66.01 -13.58
N SER A 68 -3.39 66.87 -13.84
CA SER A 68 -2.20 67.01 -13.01
C SER A 68 -2.53 67.59 -11.63
N ALA A 69 -3.33 68.66 -11.56
CA ALA A 69 -3.75 69.24 -10.28
C ALA A 69 -4.62 68.27 -9.46
N ALA A 70 -5.51 67.51 -10.11
CA ALA A 70 -6.27 66.44 -9.49
C ALA A 70 -5.35 65.31 -8.99
N SER A 71 -4.32 64.94 -9.77
CA SER A 71 -3.34 63.94 -9.37
C SER A 71 -2.45 64.43 -8.21
N HIS A 72 -2.06 65.70 -8.19
CA HIS A 72 -1.28 66.29 -7.09
C HIS A 72 -2.11 66.44 -5.82
N SER A 73 -3.39 66.81 -5.92
CA SER A 73 -4.28 66.86 -4.75
C SER A 73 -4.57 65.46 -4.20
N SER A 74 -4.78 64.48 -5.08
CA SER A 74 -4.88 63.06 -4.71
C SER A 74 -3.58 62.58 -4.06
N LEU A 75 -2.42 62.87 -4.64
CA LEU A 75 -1.11 62.51 -4.09
C LEU A 75 -0.88 63.15 -2.71
N ARG A 76 -1.29 64.41 -2.53
CA ARG A 76 -1.22 65.10 -1.24
C ARG A 76 -2.06 64.43 -0.15
N GLN A 77 -3.13 63.72 -0.52
CA GLN A 77 -3.95 62.94 0.42
C GLN A 77 -3.45 61.51 0.60
N THR A 78 -2.94 60.87 -0.46
CA THR A 78 -2.48 59.48 -0.40
C THR A 78 -1.12 59.35 0.27
N LEU A 79 -0.21 60.31 0.11
CA LEU A 79 1.14 60.25 0.69
C LEU A 79 1.11 60.19 2.23
N PRO A 80 0.31 61.02 2.95
CA PRO A 80 0.16 60.89 4.40
C PRO A 80 -0.50 59.57 4.79
N SER A 81 -1.50 59.09 4.04
CA SER A 81 -2.16 57.81 4.32
C SER A 81 -1.22 56.61 4.14
N LEU A 82 -0.34 56.67 3.14
CA LEU A 82 0.69 55.67 2.91
C LEU A 82 1.77 55.75 4.00
N ALA A 83 2.18 56.95 4.40
CA ALA A 83 3.11 57.14 5.50
C ALA A 83 2.55 56.57 6.81
N GLN A 84 1.27 56.81 7.11
CA GLN A 84 0.58 56.21 8.27
C GLN A 84 0.57 54.68 8.18
N ARG A 85 0.13 54.11 7.05
CA ARG A 85 0.12 52.65 6.85
C ARG A 85 1.51 52.02 6.90
N ALA A 86 2.53 52.72 6.41
CA ALA A 86 3.92 52.28 6.49
C ALA A 86 4.45 52.33 7.92
N CYS A 87 4.10 53.37 8.69
CA CYS A 87 4.37 53.42 10.12
C CYS A 87 3.66 52.30 10.87
N ASP A 88 2.37 52.05 10.59
CA ASP A 88 1.61 50.97 11.19
C ASP A 88 2.23 49.61 10.87
N LEU A 89 2.60 49.37 9.61
CA LEU A 89 3.29 48.14 9.23
C LEU A 89 4.65 48.01 9.95
N ASN A 90 5.43 49.09 9.99
CA ASN A 90 6.73 49.09 10.67
C ASN A 90 6.60 48.85 12.19
N ASN A 91 5.48 49.26 12.78
CA ASN A 91 5.17 49.00 14.18
C ASN A 91 4.66 47.56 14.42
N MET A 92 4.01 46.94 13.44
CA MET A 92 3.47 45.56 13.55
C MET A 92 4.51 44.48 13.21
N VAL A 93 5.47 44.77 12.34
CA VAL A 93 6.56 43.85 11.99
C VAL A 93 7.32 43.32 13.21
N PRO A 94 7.78 44.13 14.18
CA PRO A 94 8.50 43.61 15.34
C PRO A 94 7.62 42.71 16.22
N TRP A 95 6.32 42.99 16.34
CA TRP A 95 5.40 42.11 17.06
C TRP A 95 5.23 40.76 16.35
N LEU A 96 5.12 40.76 15.02
CA LEU A 96 5.07 39.52 14.24
C LEU A 96 6.39 38.73 14.36
N ASP A 97 7.53 39.43 14.42
CA ASP A 97 8.84 38.83 14.60
C ASP A 97 8.98 38.23 16.00
N GLU A 98 8.52 38.93 17.04
CA GLU A 98 8.44 38.40 18.41
C GLU A 98 7.54 37.16 18.49
N GLU A 99 6.36 37.18 17.85
CA GLU A 99 5.46 36.02 17.81
C GLU A 99 6.05 34.87 16.99
N ALA A 100 6.78 35.17 15.90
CA ALA A 100 7.50 34.17 15.11
C ALA A 100 8.71 33.59 15.88
N ASP A 101 9.37 34.38 16.72
CA ASP A 101 10.44 33.93 17.62
C ASP A 101 9.88 33.12 18.79
N LEU A 102 8.74 33.51 19.36
CA LEU A 102 8.02 32.69 20.33
C LEU A 102 7.61 31.36 19.70
N PHE A 103 7.00 31.38 18.52
CA PHE A 103 6.68 30.16 17.78
C PHE A 103 7.95 29.35 17.48
N SER A 104 9.02 29.96 16.98
CA SER A 104 10.23 29.23 16.66
C SER A 104 10.88 28.63 17.91
N THR A 105 10.82 29.30 19.06
CA THR A 105 11.41 28.81 20.32
C THR A 105 10.53 27.79 21.03
N GLU A 106 9.20 27.92 21.02
CA GLU A 106 8.29 26.88 21.49
C GLU A 106 8.48 25.61 20.65
N PHE A 107 8.46 25.74 19.32
CA PHE A 107 8.57 24.57 18.43
C PHE A 107 10.00 24.01 18.28
N ASN A 108 11.07 24.80 18.44
CA ASN A 108 12.46 24.31 18.34
C ASN A 108 13.16 24.05 19.69
N LYS A 109 12.83 24.80 20.77
CA LYS A 109 13.51 24.76 22.07
C LYS A 109 12.80 23.88 23.11
N ALA A 110 11.55 23.46 22.88
CA ALA A 110 10.85 22.42 23.64
C ALA A 110 11.41 21.01 23.35
N LYS A 111 12.72 20.82 23.62
CA LYS A 111 13.47 19.62 23.24
C LYS A 111 13.07 18.35 23.98
N GLU A 112 12.23 18.40 25.03
CA GLU A 112 12.01 17.21 25.87
C GLU A 112 10.55 16.79 26.09
N THR A 113 9.63 17.66 26.50
CA THR A 113 8.33 17.26 27.09
C THR A 113 7.15 16.85 26.18
N LYS A 114 6.55 17.87 25.53
CA LYS A 114 5.11 17.86 25.20
C LYS A 114 4.79 18.29 23.76
N GLU A 115 5.49 19.28 23.21
CA GLU A 115 5.23 19.77 21.83
C GLU A 115 5.94 18.96 20.75
N LYS A 116 7.08 18.33 21.07
CA LYS A 116 7.64 17.26 20.22
C LYS A 116 6.63 16.14 20.02
N ASN A 117 5.77 15.87 21.01
CA ASN A 117 4.67 14.93 20.81
C ASN A 117 3.69 15.48 19.78
N ILE A 118 3.29 16.74 19.80
CA ILE A 118 2.34 17.28 18.79
C ILE A 118 2.90 17.17 17.36
N ILE A 119 4.15 17.59 17.11
CA ILE A 119 4.74 17.46 15.76
C ILE A 119 5.00 15.99 15.43
N ALA A 120 5.50 15.18 16.37
CA ALA A 120 5.74 13.76 16.13
C ALA A 120 4.44 12.98 15.93
N ASP A 121 3.37 13.34 16.64
CA ASP A 121 2.03 12.76 16.55
C ASP A 121 1.38 13.19 15.25
N ARG A 122 1.52 14.46 14.83
CA ARG A 122 1.11 14.89 13.48
C ARG A 122 1.88 14.15 12.39
N LYS A 123 3.21 14.01 12.53
CA LYS A 123 4.04 13.22 11.60
C LYS A 123 3.65 11.75 11.59
N ARG A 124 3.35 11.16 12.75
CA ARG A 124 2.84 9.78 12.87
C ARG A 124 1.47 9.66 12.21
N ALA A 125 0.54 10.58 12.46
CA ALA A 125 -0.79 10.62 11.86
C ALA A 125 -0.71 10.73 10.34
N LEU A 126 0.16 11.59 9.80
CA LEU A 126 0.39 11.69 8.35
C LEU A 126 0.99 10.41 7.76
N ARG A 127 1.95 9.78 8.46
CA ARG A 127 2.49 8.47 8.05
C ARG A 127 1.42 7.37 8.10
N LEU A 128 0.54 7.38 9.09
CA LEU A 128 -0.57 6.44 9.18
C LEU A 128 -1.58 6.66 8.06
N LEU A 129 -1.89 7.92 7.73
CA LEU A 129 -2.78 8.26 6.63
C LEU A 129 -2.23 7.76 5.29
N ASP A 130 -0.94 8.01 5.02
CA ASP A 130 -0.28 7.58 3.79
C ASP A 130 -0.13 6.05 3.69
N ASN A 131 0.09 5.37 4.81
CA ASN A 131 0.21 3.91 4.84
C ASN A 131 -1.11 3.18 5.14
N SER A 132 -2.23 3.91 5.27
CA SER A 132 -3.52 3.33 5.68
C SER A 132 -3.99 2.27 4.70
N GLU A 133 -3.95 2.55 3.40
CA GLU A 133 -4.33 1.60 2.34
C GLU A 133 -3.46 0.34 2.37
N ARG A 134 -2.16 0.48 2.63
CA ARG A 134 -1.25 -0.66 2.74
C ARG A 134 -1.54 -1.52 3.95
N LEU A 135 -1.87 -0.90 5.08
CA LEU A 135 -2.27 -1.62 6.29
C LEU A 135 -3.60 -2.35 6.09
N VAL A 136 -4.56 -1.72 5.42
CA VAL A 136 -5.83 -2.36 5.04
C VAL A 136 -5.55 -3.57 4.15
N ASN A 137 -4.74 -3.43 3.10
CA ASN A 137 -4.35 -4.55 2.24
C ASN A 137 -3.72 -5.72 3.02
N VAL A 138 -2.90 -5.43 4.03
CA VAL A 138 -2.31 -6.47 4.89
C VAL A 138 -3.37 -7.15 5.77
N MET A 139 -4.33 -6.39 6.31
CA MET A 139 -5.45 -6.93 7.08
C MET A 139 -6.46 -7.69 6.21
N GLU A 140 -6.51 -7.43 4.91
CA GLU A 140 -7.37 -8.15 3.96
C GLU A 140 -6.81 -9.53 3.57
N ILE A 141 -5.53 -9.83 3.84
CA ILE A 141 -4.93 -11.12 3.46
C ILE A 141 -5.66 -12.31 4.13
N PRO A 142 -5.89 -12.36 5.46
CA PRO A 142 -6.61 -13.47 6.09
C PRO A 142 -8.04 -13.70 5.56
N PRO A 143 -8.91 -12.69 5.38
CA PRO A 143 -10.22 -12.92 4.78
C PRO A 143 -10.10 -13.39 3.32
N LEU A 144 -9.13 -12.90 2.54
CA LEU A 144 -8.86 -13.41 1.19
C LEU A 144 -8.42 -14.88 1.20
N LEU A 145 -7.62 -15.31 2.16
CA LEU A 145 -7.26 -16.72 2.34
C LEU A 145 -8.52 -17.57 2.62
N ASN A 146 -9.41 -17.08 3.48
CA ASN A 146 -10.67 -17.78 3.80
C ASN A 146 -11.65 -17.85 2.61
N THR A 147 -11.71 -16.81 1.76
CA THR A 147 -12.53 -16.85 0.55
C THR A 147 -11.98 -17.83 -0.49
N VAL A 148 -10.65 -17.89 -0.66
CA VAL A 148 -10.02 -18.86 -1.56
C VAL A 148 -10.29 -20.30 -1.11
N ILE A 149 -10.23 -20.59 0.19
CA ILE A 149 -10.57 -21.92 0.72
C ILE A 149 -12.04 -22.27 0.45
N SER A 150 -12.94 -21.29 0.61
CA SER A 150 -14.39 -21.51 0.45
C SER A 150 -14.85 -21.53 -1.02
N SER A 151 -14.01 -21.04 -1.93
CA SER A 151 -14.29 -21.00 -3.36
C SER A 151 -14.18 -22.39 -4.02
N ASN A 152 -15.06 -22.67 -4.98
CA ASN A 152 -15.05 -23.92 -5.74
C ASN A 152 -14.91 -23.61 -7.24
N PRO A 153 -13.81 -24.01 -7.92
CA PRO A 153 -12.71 -24.86 -7.45
C PRO A 153 -11.69 -24.13 -6.56
N VAL A 154 -11.10 -24.86 -5.60
CA VAL A 154 -10.10 -24.30 -4.68
C VAL A 154 -8.79 -24.00 -5.42
N ASN A 155 -8.41 -22.72 -5.47
CA ASN A 155 -7.16 -22.27 -6.08
C ASN A 155 -5.99 -22.39 -5.08
N HIS A 156 -5.43 -23.60 -4.97
CA HIS A 156 -4.34 -23.90 -4.02
C HIS A 156 -3.04 -23.12 -4.27
N SER A 157 -2.75 -22.74 -5.52
CA SER A 157 -1.53 -22.00 -5.87
C SER A 157 -1.54 -20.57 -5.37
N SER A 158 -2.65 -19.84 -5.56
CA SER A 158 -2.78 -18.46 -5.08
C SER A 158 -2.84 -18.39 -3.57
N PHE A 159 -3.47 -19.38 -2.92
CA PHE A 159 -3.47 -19.49 -1.46
C PHE A 159 -2.04 -19.57 -0.90
N LEU A 160 -1.21 -20.46 -1.47
CA LEU A 160 0.17 -20.60 -1.01
C LEU A 160 1.02 -19.36 -1.28
N ASP A 161 0.82 -18.68 -2.40
CA ASP A 161 1.57 -17.46 -2.72
C ASP A 161 1.25 -16.33 -1.74
N LEU A 162 -0.04 -16.12 -1.44
CA LEU A 162 -0.49 -15.15 -0.43
C LEU A 162 0.06 -15.47 0.96
N TYR A 163 0.06 -16.75 1.34
CA TYR A 163 0.60 -17.19 2.63
C TYR A 163 2.14 -17.00 2.69
N ALA A 164 2.87 -17.34 1.63
CA ALA A 164 4.31 -17.13 1.55
C ALA A 164 4.68 -15.63 1.59
N HIS A 165 3.88 -14.79 0.93
CA HIS A 165 4.02 -13.33 1.03
C HIS A 165 3.85 -12.85 2.47
N LEU A 166 2.83 -13.34 3.18
CA LEU A 166 2.60 -12.99 4.58
C LEU A 166 3.72 -13.47 5.51
N GLN A 167 4.30 -14.64 5.27
CA GLN A 167 5.45 -15.14 6.02
C GLN A 167 6.69 -14.27 5.83
N ARG A 168 6.96 -13.85 4.59
CA ARG A 168 8.04 -12.92 4.28
C ARG A 168 7.80 -11.57 4.95
N LEU A 169 6.56 -11.10 4.99
CA LEU A 169 6.19 -9.88 5.69
C LEU A 169 6.42 -10.01 7.21
N ALA A 170 6.07 -11.17 7.78
CA ALA A 170 6.25 -11.46 9.19
C ALA A 170 7.73 -11.56 9.60
N SER A 171 8.61 -12.06 8.72
CA SER A 171 10.05 -12.10 8.99
C SER A 171 10.70 -10.72 8.88
N LEU A 172 10.22 -9.87 7.97
CA LEU A 172 10.71 -8.49 7.80
C LEU A 172 10.26 -7.54 8.93
N HIS A 173 9.10 -7.79 9.52
CA HIS A 173 8.48 -6.90 10.50
C HIS A 173 8.08 -7.61 11.79
N ALA A 174 9.01 -8.36 12.38
CA ALA A 174 8.79 -9.13 13.61
C ALA A 174 8.43 -8.25 14.84
N SER A 175 8.70 -6.95 14.82
CA SER A 175 8.40 -6.02 15.91
C SER A 175 6.96 -5.49 15.92
N SER A 176 6.18 -5.73 14.86
CA SER A 176 4.82 -5.19 14.74
C SER A 176 3.77 -6.17 15.29
N PRO A 177 3.00 -5.81 16.33
CA PRO A 177 1.98 -6.69 16.90
C PRO A 177 0.83 -6.98 15.93
N LEU A 178 0.54 -6.04 15.02
CA LEU A 178 -0.50 -6.21 13.99
C LEU A 178 -0.13 -7.35 13.04
N ILE A 179 1.12 -7.43 12.61
CA ILE A 179 1.58 -8.47 11.68
C ILE A 179 1.61 -9.83 12.39
N THR A 180 1.94 -9.87 13.68
CA THR A 180 1.81 -11.09 14.49
C THR A 180 0.36 -11.57 14.56
N SER A 181 -0.60 -10.67 14.76
CA SER A 181 -2.04 -11.01 14.76
C SER A 181 -2.52 -11.51 13.40
N VAL A 182 -2.17 -10.81 12.31
CA VAL A 182 -2.53 -11.19 10.93
C VAL A 182 -1.91 -12.54 10.58
N LYS A 183 -0.65 -12.79 10.96
CA LYS A 183 -0.01 -14.10 10.82
C LYS A 183 -0.78 -15.18 11.57
N HIS A 184 -1.14 -14.93 12.83
CA HIS A 184 -1.89 -15.91 13.62
C HIS A 184 -3.23 -16.28 12.98
N GLU A 185 -3.96 -15.30 12.45
CA GLU A 185 -5.22 -15.54 11.73
C GLU A 185 -5.01 -16.33 10.43
N ALA A 186 -3.95 -16.02 9.68
CA ALA A 186 -3.58 -16.79 8.50
C ALA A 186 -3.16 -18.22 8.84
N ASP A 187 -2.44 -18.46 9.94
CA ASP A 187 -2.09 -19.80 10.41
C ASP A 187 -3.36 -20.63 10.71
N VAL A 188 -4.43 -19.99 11.22
CA VAL A 188 -5.74 -20.64 11.39
C VAL A 188 -6.37 -21.00 10.04
N ALA A 189 -6.34 -20.11 9.05
CA ALA A 189 -6.83 -20.40 7.70
C ALA A 189 -6.04 -21.55 7.04
N VAL A 190 -4.72 -21.59 7.23
CA VAL A 190 -3.86 -22.66 6.72
C VAL A 190 -4.16 -24.01 7.39
N ARG A 191 -4.41 -24.04 8.71
CA ARG A 191 -4.89 -25.24 9.41
C ARG A 191 -6.22 -25.74 8.84
N ARG A 192 -7.15 -24.83 8.51
CA ARG A 192 -8.41 -25.17 7.87
C ARG A 192 -8.19 -25.79 6.49
N MET A 193 -7.33 -25.18 5.65
CA MET A 193 -6.97 -25.76 4.36
C MET A 193 -6.32 -27.14 4.51
N ALA A 194 -5.45 -27.34 5.50
CA ALA A 194 -4.85 -28.65 5.77
C ALA A 194 -5.93 -29.69 6.16
N ALA A 195 -6.91 -29.30 6.97
CA ALA A 195 -8.05 -30.17 7.31
C ALA A 195 -8.88 -30.53 6.07
N ASP A 196 -9.13 -29.56 5.17
CA ASP A 196 -9.86 -29.80 3.92
C ASP A 196 -9.07 -30.71 2.95
N LEU A 197 -7.75 -30.55 2.88
CA LEU A 197 -6.87 -31.45 2.11
C LEU A 197 -6.87 -32.87 2.68
N ILE A 198 -6.84 -33.02 4.02
CA ILE A 198 -6.96 -34.32 4.69
C ILE A 198 -8.33 -34.94 4.42
N ALA A 199 -9.40 -34.16 4.44
CA ALA A 199 -10.74 -34.61 4.08
C ALA A 199 -10.79 -35.06 2.61
N ALA A 200 -10.16 -34.33 1.69
CA ALA A 200 -10.05 -34.69 0.28
C ALA A 200 -9.26 -35.99 0.06
N LEU A 201 -8.22 -36.25 0.87
CA LEU A 201 -7.46 -37.50 0.84
C LEU A 201 -8.29 -38.70 1.31
N ARG A 202 -9.29 -38.49 2.17
CA ARG A 202 -10.18 -39.53 2.70
C ARG A 202 -11.26 -39.97 1.71
N VAL A 203 -11.50 -39.22 0.64
CA VAL A 203 -12.51 -39.54 -0.38
C VAL A 203 -12.18 -40.87 -1.09
N PRO A 204 -13.13 -41.83 -1.18
CA PRO A 204 -12.94 -43.07 -1.91
C PRO A 204 -12.82 -42.77 -3.42
N ASN A 205 -11.90 -43.46 -4.12
CA ASN A 205 -11.59 -43.30 -5.55
C ASN A 205 -10.75 -42.07 -5.95
N LEU A 206 -9.77 -41.67 -5.12
CA LEU A 206 -8.85 -40.61 -5.52
C LEU A 206 -7.90 -41.09 -6.63
N LYS A 207 -7.92 -40.41 -7.78
CA LYS A 207 -6.95 -40.62 -8.85
C LYS A 207 -5.53 -40.22 -8.39
N LEU A 208 -4.52 -40.87 -8.97
CA LEU A 208 -3.10 -40.68 -8.64
C LEU A 208 -2.66 -39.19 -8.74
N ALA A 209 -3.05 -38.50 -9.82
CA ALA A 209 -2.68 -37.09 -10.04
C ALA A 209 -3.29 -36.09 -9.03
N PRO A 210 -4.59 -36.13 -8.68
CA PRO A 210 -5.12 -35.37 -7.53
C PRO A 210 -4.47 -35.73 -6.18
N GLY A 211 -4.12 -37.00 -5.96
CA GLY A 211 -3.43 -37.45 -4.74
C GLY A 211 -2.03 -36.86 -4.58
N LEU A 212 -1.23 -36.92 -5.64
CA LEU A 212 0.11 -36.32 -5.63
C LEU A 212 0.06 -34.81 -5.44
N ARG A 213 -0.91 -34.13 -6.07
CA ARG A 213 -1.10 -32.69 -5.89
C ARG A 213 -1.44 -32.36 -4.44
N THR A 214 -2.46 -33.00 -3.85
CA THR A 214 -2.88 -32.74 -2.46
C THR A 214 -1.77 -32.98 -1.44
N VAL A 215 -0.98 -34.05 -1.60
CA VAL A 215 0.19 -34.31 -0.74
C VAL A 215 1.31 -33.29 -0.99
N GLY A 216 1.54 -32.89 -2.24
CA GLY A 216 2.50 -31.83 -2.58
C GLY A 216 2.13 -30.47 -1.96
N TRP A 217 0.84 -30.14 -1.88
CA TRP A 217 0.35 -28.95 -1.19
C TRP A 217 0.52 -29.08 0.33
N LEU A 218 0.17 -30.24 0.91
CA LEU A 218 0.33 -30.50 2.35
C LEU A 218 1.80 -30.37 2.77
N LYS A 219 2.75 -30.86 1.96
CA LYS A 219 4.20 -30.75 2.23
C LYS A 219 4.70 -29.30 2.22
N ARG A 220 4.12 -28.42 1.42
CA ARG A 220 4.51 -26.99 1.40
C ARG A 220 3.96 -26.22 2.60
N ILE A 221 2.91 -26.73 3.23
CA ILE A 221 2.19 -26.09 4.32
C ILE A 221 2.75 -26.56 5.68
N VAL A 222 3.05 -27.85 5.81
CA VAL A 222 3.44 -28.51 7.07
C VAL A 222 4.72 -28.00 7.75
N PRO A 223 5.80 -27.61 7.04
CA PRO A 223 7.00 -27.08 7.66
C PRO A 223 6.76 -25.84 8.51
N ASP A 224 5.70 -25.10 8.19
CA ASP A 224 5.38 -23.85 8.86
C ASP A 224 4.43 -24.03 10.04
N LEU A 225 3.71 -25.15 10.11
CA LEU A 225 2.78 -25.45 11.22
C LEU A 225 3.43 -26.28 12.33
N ILE A 226 4.48 -27.03 12.02
CA ILE A 226 5.09 -28.00 12.94
C ILE A 226 6.60 -27.74 12.96
N SER A 227 7.13 -27.38 14.13
CA SER A 227 8.55 -27.03 14.31
C SER A 227 9.52 -28.19 14.06
N GLN A 228 9.02 -29.42 13.93
CA GLN A 228 9.77 -30.64 13.57
C GLN A 228 8.92 -31.49 12.60
N PRO A 229 8.93 -31.17 11.30
CA PRO A 229 8.26 -31.97 10.30
C PRO A 229 9.20 -33.11 9.87
N THR A 230 9.02 -34.32 10.38
CA THR A 230 9.64 -35.48 9.73
C THR A 230 8.89 -35.74 8.44
N GLU A 231 9.58 -35.90 7.31
CA GLU A 231 8.94 -36.29 6.04
C GLU A 231 8.15 -37.61 6.20
N GLU A 232 8.56 -38.42 7.18
CA GLU A 232 7.88 -39.61 7.67
C GLU A 232 6.49 -39.33 8.26
N ALA A 233 6.25 -38.17 8.91
CA ALA A 233 4.94 -37.84 9.44
C ALA A 233 3.92 -37.55 8.31
N LEU A 234 4.37 -36.97 7.19
CA LEU A 234 3.51 -36.73 6.02
C LEU A 234 3.14 -38.04 5.31
N SER A 235 4.11 -38.94 5.12
CA SER A 235 3.82 -40.25 4.54
C SER A 235 2.97 -41.10 5.49
N ALA A 236 3.21 -41.05 6.80
CA ALA A 236 2.39 -41.72 7.80
C ALA A 236 0.95 -41.18 7.83
N THR A 237 0.75 -39.86 7.82
CA THR A 237 -0.60 -39.25 7.78
C THR A 237 -1.35 -39.62 6.51
N PHE A 238 -0.67 -39.67 5.36
CA PHE A 238 -1.24 -40.19 4.12
C PHE A 238 -1.69 -41.66 4.27
N LEU A 239 -0.83 -42.53 4.79
CA LEU A 239 -1.15 -43.95 5.00
C LEU A 239 -2.32 -44.13 5.96
N VAL A 240 -2.37 -43.39 7.08
CA VAL A 240 -3.47 -43.44 8.05
C VAL A 240 -4.78 -42.98 7.40
N CYS A 241 -4.76 -41.89 6.62
CA CYS A 241 -5.95 -41.42 5.92
C CYS A 241 -6.48 -42.46 4.94
N ARG A 242 -5.58 -43.14 4.21
CA ARG A 242 -5.93 -44.19 3.26
C ARG A 242 -6.40 -45.48 3.90
N LEU A 243 -5.76 -45.89 4.99
CA LEU A 243 -6.18 -47.03 5.78
C LEU A 243 -7.57 -46.77 6.36
N SER A 244 -7.84 -45.56 6.84
CA SER A 244 -9.17 -45.16 7.30
C SER A 244 -10.22 -45.25 6.19
N THR A 245 -9.89 -44.83 4.96
CA THR A 245 -10.78 -45.00 3.80
C THR A 245 -11.00 -46.48 3.47
N LEU A 246 -9.95 -47.31 3.49
CA LEU A 246 -10.05 -48.76 3.26
C LEU A 246 -10.96 -49.41 4.30
N ILE A 247 -10.77 -49.11 5.59
CA ILE A 247 -11.60 -49.66 6.66
C ILE A 247 -13.07 -49.26 6.43
N ARG A 248 -13.34 -47.99 6.10
CA ARG A 248 -14.70 -47.53 5.80
C ARG A 248 -15.33 -48.22 4.59
N THR A 249 -14.55 -48.48 3.54
CA THR A 249 -15.07 -49.21 2.37
C THR A 249 -15.27 -50.70 2.65
N LEU A 250 -14.46 -51.29 3.53
CA LEU A 250 -14.66 -52.66 4.03
C LEU A 250 -15.85 -52.76 4.99
N ASP A 251 -16.08 -51.77 5.85
CA ASP A 251 -17.24 -51.71 6.74
C ASP A 251 -18.54 -51.58 5.94
N ALA A 252 -18.52 -50.83 4.83
CA ALA A 252 -19.66 -50.74 3.91
C ALA A 252 -20.01 -52.09 3.24
N MET A 253 -19.08 -53.05 3.24
CA MET A 253 -19.30 -54.43 2.79
C MET A 253 -19.84 -55.33 3.90
N GLY A 254 -19.99 -54.82 5.13
CA GLY A 254 -20.62 -55.49 6.27
C GLY A 254 -21.92 -56.25 5.96
N PRO A 255 -22.92 -55.69 5.24
CA PRO A 255 -24.14 -56.43 4.92
C PRO A 255 -23.90 -57.66 4.05
N LEU A 256 -22.86 -57.67 3.19
CA LEU A 256 -22.49 -58.84 2.41
C LEU A 256 -21.72 -59.88 3.24
N ARG A 257 -21.00 -59.42 4.27
CA ARG A 257 -20.39 -60.29 5.28
C ARG A 257 -21.46 -61.00 6.11
N ASP A 258 -22.47 -60.27 6.56
CA ASP A 258 -23.56 -60.83 7.37
C ASP A 258 -24.36 -61.90 6.60
N LEU A 259 -24.61 -61.69 5.31
CA LEU A 259 -25.24 -62.71 4.44
C LEU A 259 -24.37 -63.95 4.24
N ALA A 260 -23.04 -63.77 4.13
CA ALA A 260 -22.10 -64.87 4.04
C ALA A 260 -22.01 -65.67 5.35
N ASP A 261 -22.02 -64.99 6.50
CA ASP A 261 -22.00 -65.60 7.83
C ASP A 261 -23.31 -66.35 8.11
N GLN A 262 -24.46 -65.82 7.68
CA GLN A 262 -25.76 -66.51 7.74
C GLN A 262 -25.81 -67.78 6.90
N GLU A 263 -25.23 -67.76 5.69
CA GLU A 263 -25.08 -68.97 4.88
C GLU A 263 -24.19 -70.01 5.56
N LEU A 264 -23.09 -69.57 6.17
CA LEU A 264 -22.17 -70.46 6.88
C LEU A 264 -22.87 -71.16 8.05
N MET A 265 -23.60 -70.41 8.88
CA MET A 265 -24.35 -70.98 10.01
C MET A 265 -25.42 -71.97 9.54
N ARG A 266 -26.15 -71.65 8.47
CA ARG A 266 -27.18 -72.53 7.90
C ARG A 266 -26.60 -73.83 7.34
N ASN A 267 -25.37 -73.78 6.81
CA ASN A 267 -24.68 -74.95 6.25
C ASN A 267 -24.10 -75.87 7.35
N VAL A 268 -23.75 -75.32 8.53
CA VAL A 268 -23.32 -76.10 9.69
C VAL A 268 -24.48 -76.91 10.30
N ASP A 269 -25.69 -76.35 10.30
CA ASP A 269 -26.89 -77.01 10.83
C ASP A 269 -27.50 -78.03 9.85
N SER A 270 -27.21 -77.94 8.55
CA SER A 270 -27.76 -78.85 7.52
C SER A 270 -26.78 -79.97 7.15
N THR A 271 -27.08 -81.21 7.52
CA THR A 271 -26.29 -82.42 7.18
C THR A 271 -26.51 -82.93 5.74
N GLN A 272 -27.30 -82.22 4.92
CA GLN A 272 -27.62 -82.60 3.55
C GLN A 272 -27.03 -81.59 2.55
N GLY A 273 -26.02 -82.04 1.81
CA GLY A 273 -25.62 -81.50 0.51
C GLY A 273 -25.17 -80.05 0.51
N TRP A 274 -23.85 -79.83 0.39
CA TRP A 274 -23.22 -78.53 0.19
C TRP A 274 -23.89 -77.75 -0.96
N ALA A 275 -24.88 -76.92 -0.64
CA ALA A 275 -25.39 -75.91 -1.55
C ALA A 275 -24.29 -74.86 -1.68
N GLY A 276 -23.69 -74.75 -2.87
CA GLY A 276 -22.53 -73.91 -3.13
C GLY A 276 -22.67 -72.52 -2.53
N GLY A 277 -21.65 -72.07 -1.80
CA GLY A 277 -21.66 -70.82 -1.02
C GLY A 277 -21.66 -69.59 -1.91
N GLN A 278 -22.81 -69.26 -2.50
CA GLN A 278 -22.92 -68.17 -3.45
C GLN A 278 -22.70 -66.81 -2.78
N HIS A 279 -23.15 -66.62 -1.53
CA HIS A 279 -22.94 -65.37 -0.82
C HIS A 279 -21.53 -65.29 -0.24
N THR A 280 -20.97 -66.40 0.25
CA THR A 280 -19.56 -66.46 0.70
C THR A 280 -18.58 -66.20 -0.46
N GLU A 281 -18.83 -66.78 -1.64
CA GLU A 281 -18.02 -66.56 -2.84
C GLU A 281 -18.12 -65.11 -3.35
N LYS A 282 -19.34 -64.54 -3.38
CA LYS A 282 -19.55 -63.13 -3.79
C LYS A 282 -18.86 -62.15 -2.84
N TYR A 283 -18.96 -62.38 -1.53
CA TYR A 283 -18.27 -61.58 -0.53
C TYR A 283 -16.75 -61.67 -0.71
N LEU A 284 -16.19 -62.87 -0.82
CA LEU A 284 -14.75 -63.07 -0.95
C LEU A 284 -14.20 -62.46 -2.25
N LYS A 285 -14.89 -62.65 -3.39
CA LYS A 285 -14.51 -62.04 -4.67
C LYS A 285 -14.47 -60.52 -4.57
N ARG A 286 -15.50 -59.91 -3.98
CA ARG A 286 -15.57 -58.45 -3.83
C ARG A 286 -14.57 -57.91 -2.82
N PHE A 287 -14.34 -58.63 -1.72
CA PHE A 287 -13.31 -58.29 -0.74
C PHE A 287 -11.91 -58.27 -1.37
N ILE A 288 -11.54 -59.34 -2.09
CA ILE A 288 -10.24 -59.43 -2.77
C ILE A 288 -10.09 -58.33 -3.82
N GLU A 289 -11.15 -58.04 -4.58
CA GLU A 289 -11.15 -56.96 -5.58
C GLU A 289 -10.92 -55.58 -4.92
N VAL A 290 -11.72 -55.23 -3.91
CA VAL A 290 -11.63 -53.94 -3.19
C VAL A 290 -10.27 -53.82 -2.49
N PHE A 291 -9.83 -54.87 -1.80
CA PHE A 291 -8.55 -54.88 -1.11
C PHE A 291 -7.38 -54.72 -2.09
N ARG A 292 -7.40 -55.45 -3.22
CA ARG A 292 -6.34 -55.36 -4.24
C ARG A 292 -6.31 -53.98 -4.89
N GLU A 293 -7.47 -53.42 -5.23
CA GLU A 293 -7.56 -52.09 -5.87
C GLU A 293 -7.06 -50.99 -4.93
N HIS A 294 -7.51 -50.99 -3.67
CA HIS A 294 -7.12 -49.97 -2.70
C HIS A 294 -5.66 -50.13 -2.27
N SER A 295 -5.17 -51.35 -2.00
CA SER A 295 -3.77 -51.58 -1.64
C SER A 295 -2.81 -51.19 -2.77
N PHE A 296 -3.15 -51.50 -4.02
CA PHE A 296 -2.37 -51.07 -5.18
C PHE A 296 -2.32 -49.54 -5.32
N GLY A 297 -3.46 -48.87 -5.16
CA GLY A 297 -3.53 -47.41 -5.18
C GLY A 297 -2.70 -46.76 -4.06
N ILE A 298 -2.75 -47.32 -2.84
CA ILE A 298 -1.99 -46.83 -1.69
C ILE A 298 -0.48 -46.98 -1.92
N VAL A 299 -0.03 -48.18 -2.31
CA VAL A 299 1.39 -48.46 -2.55
C VAL A 299 1.93 -47.66 -3.72
N SER A 300 1.15 -47.51 -4.80
CA SER A 300 1.54 -46.71 -5.96
C SER A 300 1.71 -45.22 -5.62
N VAL A 301 0.77 -44.66 -4.85
CA VAL A 301 0.85 -43.25 -4.43
C VAL A 301 1.95 -43.05 -3.39
N ALA A 302 2.10 -43.94 -2.40
CA ALA A 302 3.17 -43.86 -1.41
C ALA A 302 4.56 -43.93 -2.07
N ASN A 303 4.78 -44.89 -2.97
CA ASN A 303 6.04 -45.01 -3.70
C ASN A 303 6.33 -43.81 -4.61
N SER A 304 5.29 -43.19 -5.18
CA SER A 304 5.46 -42.00 -6.01
C SER A 304 5.67 -40.73 -5.19
N ILE A 305 5.15 -40.66 -3.96
CA ILE A 305 5.49 -39.60 -3.00
C ILE A 305 6.96 -39.74 -2.62
N ASP A 306 7.41 -40.92 -2.21
CA ASP A 306 8.81 -41.16 -1.83
C ASP A 306 9.78 -40.96 -3.00
N ALA A 307 9.41 -41.36 -4.22
CA ALA A 307 10.24 -41.17 -5.40
C ALA A 307 10.26 -39.73 -5.94
N SER A 308 9.18 -38.96 -5.73
CA SER A 308 9.12 -37.56 -6.16
C SER A 308 9.96 -36.64 -5.27
N PHE A 309 10.39 -37.12 -4.10
CA PHE A 309 11.06 -36.31 -3.09
C PHE A 309 12.19 -37.12 -2.44
N PRO A 310 13.42 -37.12 -3.01
CA PRO A 310 14.55 -37.87 -2.46
C PRO A 310 14.93 -37.38 -1.07
N ARG A 311 15.28 -38.32 -0.20
CA ARG A 311 15.81 -38.06 1.14
C ARG A 311 17.10 -37.24 1.01
N LEU A 312 17.25 -36.20 1.83
CA LEU A 312 18.43 -35.32 1.89
C LEU A 312 19.73 -36.02 2.35
N ASP A 313 19.70 -37.34 2.57
CA ASP A 313 20.85 -38.12 3.02
C ASP A 313 21.72 -38.69 1.88
N ASP A 314 21.41 -38.38 0.62
CA ASP A 314 22.25 -38.81 -0.53
C ASP A 314 23.26 -37.70 -0.92
N PRO A 315 24.58 -37.92 -0.79
CA PRO A 315 25.62 -36.90 -0.99
C PRO A 315 25.88 -36.52 -2.46
N LYS A 316 24.90 -36.68 -3.36
CA LYS A 316 25.02 -36.39 -4.80
C LYS A 316 23.84 -35.62 -5.42
N ALA A 317 22.90 -35.12 -4.63
CA ALA A 317 21.82 -34.30 -5.16
C ALA A 317 22.20 -32.81 -5.18
N ASP A 318 22.90 -32.41 -6.24
CA ASP A 318 23.21 -31.02 -6.55
C ASP A 318 21.90 -30.20 -6.65
N LEU A 319 21.76 -29.22 -5.75
CA LEU A 319 20.67 -28.25 -5.73
C LEU A 319 20.86 -27.32 -6.94
N MET A 320 20.10 -27.54 -8.02
CA MET A 320 19.64 -26.53 -9.01
C MET A 320 19.29 -27.19 -10.36
N TYR A 321 18.19 -27.96 -10.43
CA TYR A 321 17.55 -28.24 -11.73
C TYR A 321 16.01 -28.24 -11.60
N PRO A 322 15.28 -27.67 -12.58
CA PRO A 322 13.83 -27.71 -12.61
C PRO A 322 13.33 -29.14 -12.90
N LEU A 323 12.17 -29.46 -12.32
CA LEU A 323 11.50 -30.76 -12.38
C LEU A 323 11.41 -31.33 -13.81
N PRO A 324 11.73 -32.62 -14.05
CA PRO A 324 11.51 -33.25 -15.34
C PRO A 324 10.02 -33.60 -15.53
N SER A 325 9.46 -33.11 -16.63
CA SER A 325 8.11 -33.36 -17.11
C SER A 325 7.79 -34.85 -17.23
N GLY A 326 6.65 -35.23 -16.66
CA GLY A 326 6.18 -36.60 -16.52
C GLY A 326 5.79 -37.25 -17.85
N GLN A 327 6.66 -38.10 -18.38
CA GLN A 327 6.28 -39.07 -19.41
C GLN A 327 7.14 -40.36 -19.44
N LYS A 328 8.29 -40.41 -18.76
CA LYS A 328 9.22 -41.55 -18.87
C LYS A 328 9.04 -42.66 -17.82
N TYR A 329 8.15 -42.50 -16.84
CA TYR A 329 8.02 -43.46 -15.76
C TYR A 329 7.17 -44.69 -16.08
N GLN A 330 6.22 -44.65 -17.03
CA GLN A 330 5.29 -45.78 -17.24
C GLN A 330 5.93 -47.09 -17.74
N ARG A 331 7.09 -47.06 -18.42
CA ARG A 331 7.68 -48.27 -19.01
C ARG A 331 8.39 -49.19 -18.02
N LYS A 332 8.94 -48.68 -16.91
CA LYS A 332 9.65 -49.50 -15.91
C LYS A 332 8.73 -50.24 -14.92
N TYR A 333 7.46 -49.88 -14.84
CA TYR A 333 6.50 -50.51 -13.91
C TYR A 333 5.77 -51.73 -14.49
N PHE A 334 5.76 -51.89 -15.82
CA PHE A 334 5.19 -53.09 -16.44
C PHE A 334 6.03 -54.34 -16.13
N ASP A 335 7.35 -54.24 -16.14
CA ASP A 335 8.25 -55.38 -15.87
C ASP A 335 8.28 -55.80 -14.38
N THR A 336 8.10 -54.85 -13.46
CA THR A 336 8.02 -55.15 -12.03
C THR A 336 6.67 -55.76 -11.63
N SER A 337 5.59 -55.43 -12.35
CA SER A 337 4.27 -56.07 -12.18
C SER A 337 4.29 -57.56 -12.56
N ALA A 338 5.04 -57.94 -13.61
CA ALA A 338 5.21 -59.33 -14.01
C ALA A 338 6.02 -60.14 -12.97
N LEU A 339 6.95 -59.50 -12.26
CA LEU A 339 7.77 -60.12 -11.24
C LEU A 339 7.00 -60.37 -9.93
N LEU A 340 6.11 -59.46 -9.54
CA LEU A 340 5.27 -59.61 -8.35
C LEU A 340 4.15 -60.65 -8.56
N CYS A 341 3.52 -60.70 -9.74
CA CYS A 341 2.57 -61.78 -10.08
C CYS A 341 3.23 -63.17 -10.07
N ARG A 342 4.49 -63.30 -10.52
CA ARG A 342 5.24 -64.57 -10.43
C ARG A 342 5.60 -64.98 -9.00
N LYS A 343 5.77 -64.02 -8.09
CA LYS A 343 6.13 -64.30 -6.69
C LYS A 343 4.92 -64.74 -5.85
N PHE A 344 3.73 -64.19 -6.12
CA PHE A 344 2.51 -64.61 -5.44
C PHE A 344 1.89 -65.90 -6.00
N GLY A 345 2.11 -66.22 -7.28
CA GLY A 345 1.68 -67.49 -7.89
C GLY A 345 2.43 -68.74 -7.43
N LYS A 346 3.54 -68.60 -6.69
CA LYS A 346 4.34 -69.74 -6.18
C LYS A 346 4.03 -70.14 -4.74
N ILE A 347 3.09 -69.46 -4.07
CA ILE A 347 2.69 -69.75 -2.67
C ILE A 347 1.35 -70.51 -2.64
N GLY A 348 0.73 -70.77 -3.79
CA GLY A 348 -0.53 -71.53 -3.91
C GLY A 348 -0.45 -72.65 -4.94
N GLY A 349 0.54 -73.54 -4.79
CA GLY A 349 0.69 -74.78 -5.55
C GLY A 349 1.00 -75.93 -4.61
#